data_AF-A0A831KBF1-F1
#
_entry.id   AF-A0A831KBF1-F1
#
_cell.length_a   1.000
_cell.length_b   1.000
_cell.length_c   1.000
_cell.angle_alpha   90.00
_cell.angle_beta   90.00
_cell.angle_gamma   90.00
#
_symmetry.space_group_name_H-M   'P 1'
#
loop_
_entity.id
_entity.type
_entity.pdbx_description
1 polymer ?
#
loop_
_entity_poly.entity_id
_entity_poly.type
_entity_poly.pdbx_seq_one_letter_code
_entity_poly.pdbx_strand_id
1 'polypeptide(L)'
;MASQYQPSYPNAPHGWSPEVAMENAKQEQLELTPDHWDELAALQEYYAKHERVNLRELSDALEEKFHSMGGKKYLFSLFPGGPIAQGCRLAGLDMPRGAVDRGFGSIV
;
A
#
# COMPACT_ATOMS: atom_id res chain seq x y z
N MET A 1 -21.09 0.47 -14.99
CA MET A 1 -19.89 -0.32 -15.30
C MET A 1 -18.72 0.44 -14.72
N ALA A 2 -17.94 -0.20 -13.85
CA ALA A 2 -16.99 0.44 -12.94
C ALA A 2 -16.07 1.43 -13.66
N SER A 3 -16.10 2.70 -13.22
CA SER A 3 -15.19 3.73 -13.67
C SER A 3 -13.77 3.23 -13.51
N GLN A 4 -13.06 3.13 -14.63
CA GLN A 4 -11.64 2.88 -14.69
C GLN A 4 -10.92 4.10 -14.10
N TYR A 5 -10.82 4.15 -12.77
CA TYR A 5 -9.76 4.92 -12.13
C TYR A 5 -8.49 4.14 -12.50
N GLN A 6 -7.82 4.56 -13.56
CA GLN A 6 -6.45 4.16 -13.84
C GLN A 6 -5.56 5.28 -13.30
N PRO A 7 -5.23 5.28 -12.00
CA PRO A 7 -4.11 6.06 -11.52
C PRO A 7 -2.91 5.67 -12.39
N SER A 8 -2.35 6.65 -13.09
CA SER A 8 -1.08 6.45 -13.79
C SER A 8 -0.05 6.16 -12.71
N TYR A 9 0.51 4.94 -12.70
CA TYR A 9 1.55 4.51 -11.77
C TYR A 9 2.93 4.52 -12.45
N PRO A 10 3.51 5.69 -12.73
CA PRO A 10 4.81 5.77 -13.41
C PRO A 10 5.97 5.26 -12.55
N ASN A 11 5.78 5.22 -11.23
CA ASN A 11 6.78 4.83 -10.24
C ASN A 11 6.60 3.39 -9.74
N ALA A 12 5.68 2.63 -10.35
CA ALA A 12 5.46 1.24 -9.96
C ALA A 12 6.70 0.37 -10.23
N PRO A 13 6.97 -0.62 -9.37
CA PRO A 13 8.05 -1.57 -9.60
C PRO A 13 7.79 -2.43 -10.85
N HIS A 14 8.87 -2.87 -11.48
CA HIS A 14 8.79 -3.66 -12.70
C HIS A 14 8.09 -5.01 -12.44
N GLY A 15 6.97 -5.26 -13.11
CA GLY A 15 6.14 -6.46 -12.93
C GLY A 15 4.92 -6.24 -12.03
N TRP A 16 4.71 -5.05 -11.50
CA TRP A 16 3.47 -4.70 -10.81
C TRP A 16 2.43 -4.13 -11.78
N SER A 17 1.18 -4.55 -11.61
CA SER A 17 0.02 -3.96 -12.28
C SER A 17 -1.16 -3.79 -11.30
N PRO A 18 -2.10 -2.87 -11.58
CA PRO A 18 -3.31 -2.74 -10.77
C PRO A 18 -4.10 -4.05 -10.66
N GLU A 19 -4.05 -4.91 -11.68
CA GLU A 19 -4.72 -6.22 -11.65
C GLU A 19 -4.12 -7.14 -10.60
N VAL A 20 -2.78 -7.17 -10.48
CA VAL A 20 -2.07 -7.92 -9.44
C VAL A 20 -2.42 -7.40 -8.05
N ALA A 21 -2.47 -6.07 -7.88
CA ALA A 21 -2.89 -5.48 -6.61
C ALA A 21 -4.33 -5.86 -6.24
N MET A 22 -5.26 -5.83 -7.21
CA MET A 22 -6.65 -6.25 -7.00
C MET A 22 -6.77 -7.74 -6.66
N GLU A 23 -5.97 -8.60 -7.30
CA GLU A 23 -5.98 -10.03 -7.01
C GLU A 23 -5.48 -10.31 -5.60
N ASN A 24 -4.37 -9.68 -5.19
CA ASN A 24 -3.84 -9.76 -3.82
C ASN A 24 -4.85 -9.22 -2.79
N ALA A 25 -5.47 -8.08 -3.05
CA ALA A 25 -6.48 -7.52 -2.16
C ALA A 25 -7.69 -8.46 -2.00
N LYS A 26 -8.13 -9.12 -3.08
CA LYS A 26 -9.18 -10.15 -3.01
C LYS A 26 -8.79 -11.34 -2.13
N GLN A 27 -7.54 -11.80 -2.20
CA GLN A 27 -7.04 -12.86 -1.32
C GLN A 27 -7.09 -12.44 0.16
N GLU A 28 -6.84 -11.16 0.42
CA GLU A 28 -6.90 -10.55 1.76
C GLU A 28 -8.32 -10.10 2.17
N GLN A 29 -9.34 -10.38 1.35
CA GLN A 29 -10.72 -9.91 1.54
C GLN A 29 -10.82 -8.39 1.75
N LEU A 30 -9.92 -7.66 1.08
CA LEU A 30 -9.82 -6.21 1.11
C LEU A 30 -10.43 -5.61 -0.15
N GLU A 31 -11.33 -4.64 0.01
CA GLU A 31 -11.86 -3.86 -1.12
C GLU A 31 -10.99 -2.62 -1.36
N LEU A 32 -10.31 -2.59 -2.51
CA LEU A 32 -9.51 -1.43 -2.91
C LEU A 32 -10.42 -0.27 -3.33
N THR A 33 -10.63 0.65 -2.40
CA THR A 33 -11.26 1.96 -2.66
C THR A 33 -10.25 2.95 -3.26
N PRO A 34 -10.69 4.11 -3.79
CA PRO A 34 -9.78 5.16 -4.26
C PRO A 34 -8.70 5.54 -3.23
N ASP A 35 -9.05 5.56 -1.95
CA ASP A 35 -8.11 5.88 -0.86
C ASP A 35 -6.98 4.86 -0.74
N HIS A 36 -7.27 3.57 -0.95
CA HIS A 36 -6.25 2.52 -0.98
C HIS A 36 -5.29 2.75 -2.15
N TRP A 37 -5.83 3.09 -3.32
CA TRP A 37 -5.02 3.36 -4.51
C TRP A 37 -4.12 4.59 -4.34
N ASP A 38 -4.59 5.62 -3.62
CA ASP A 38 -3.82 6.81 -3.26
C ASP A 38 -2.66 6.51 -2.29
N GLU A 39 -2.87 5.57 -1.37
CA GLU A 39 -1.81 5.07 -0.49
C GLU A 39 -0.77 4.28 -1.27
N LEU A 40 -1.20 3.35 -2.15
CA LEU A 40 -0.30 2.57 -3.01
C LEU A 40 0.55 3.47 -3.91
N ALA A 41 -0.07 4.49 -4.51
CA ALA A 41 0.64 5.48 -5.33
C ALA A 41 1.69 6.25 -4.51
N ALA A 42 1.32 6.66 -3.28
CA ALA A 42 2.23 7.35 -2.38
C ALA A 42 3.43 6.48 -1.98
N LEU A 43 3.20 5.20 -1.70
CA LEU A 43 4.25 4.23 -1.40
C LEU A 43 5.21 4.07 -2.57
N GLN A 44 4.70 3.87 -3.79
CA GLN A 44 5.53 3.72 -4.98
C GLN A 44 6.35 4.99 -5.27
N GLU A 45 5.73 6.16 -5.15
CA GLU A 45 6.43 7.44 -5.30
C GLU A 45 7.52 7.63 -4.23
N TYR A 46 7.24 7.24 -2.98
CA TYR A 46 8.21 7.34 -1.90
C TYR A 46 9.42 6.44 -2.16
N TYR A 47 9.20 5.19 -2.58
CA TYR A 47 10.28 4.24 -2.90
C TYR A 47 11.07 4.66 -4.14
N ALA A 48 10.42 5.26 -5.14
CA ALA A 48 11.12 5.80 -6.31
C ALA A 48 12.00 7.02 -5.97
N LYS A 49 11.62 7.81 -4.96
CA LYS A 49 12.37 8.99 -4.49
C LYS A 49 13.45 8.67 -3.46
N HIS A 50 13.31 7.59 -2.71
CA HIS A 50 14.21 7.24 -1.60
C HIS A 50 14.87 5.88 -1.82
N GLU A 51 16.20 5.85 -1.96
CA GLU A 51 16.98 4.60 -2.02
C GLU A 51 16.88 3.78 -0.72
N ARG A 52 16.58 4.43 0.41
CA ARG A 52 16.43 3.77 1.71
C ARG A 52 15.11 4.14 2.34
N VAL A 53 14.28 3.12 2.57
CA VAL A 53 12.97 3.30 3.17
C VAL A 53 13.11 3.34 4.68
N ASN A 54 12.70 4.45 5.27
CA ASN A 54 12.58 4.60 6.71
C ASN A 54 11.12 4.41 7.11
N LEU A 55 10.83 3.32 7.83
CA LEU A 55 9.47 2.98 8.29
C LEU A 55 8.77 4.12 9.03
N ARG A 56 9.53 4.88 9.83
CA ARG A 56 9.01 6.00 10.60
C ARG A 56 8.58 7.14 9.68
N GLU A 57 9.48 7.57 8.80
CA GLU A 57 9.20 8.67 7.87
C GLU A 57 8.09 8.31 6.89
N LEU A 58 8.03 7.05 6.44
CA LEU A 58 6.94 6.56 5.59
C LEU A 58 5.60 6.61 6.32
N SER A 59 5.54 6.12 7.57
CA SER A 59 4.33 6.17 8.39
C SER A 59 3.91 7.62 8.65
N ASP A 60 4.84 8.50 8.98
CA ASP A 60 4.56 9.91 9.25
C ASP A 60 4.09 10.61 7.96
N ALA A 61 4.70 10.33 6.81
CA ALA A 61 4.29 10.89 5.52
C ALA A 61 2.89 10.45 5.09
N LEU A 62 2.53 9.18 5.31
CA LEU A 62 1.18 8.68 5.06
C LEU A 62 0.18 9.29 6.06
N GLU A 63 0.53 9.35 7.34
CA GLU A 63 -0.32 9.95 8.36
C GLU A 63 -0.65 11.41 8.03
N GLU A 64 0.35 12.18 7.58
CA GLU A 64 0.18 13.56 7.12
C GLU A 64 -0.67 13.64 5.85
N LYS A 65 -0.44 12.75 4.86
CA LYS A 65 -1.23 12.72 3.61
C LYS A 65 -2.71 12.44 3.87
N PHE A 66 -3.00 11.53 4.81
CA PHE A 66 -4.35 11.13 5.17
C PHE A 66 -4.90 11.86 6.40
N HIS A 67 -4.19 12.88 6.91
CA HIS A 67 -4.59 13.62 8.11
C HIS A 67 -6.00 14.19 7.98
N SER A 68 -6.33 14.73 6.81
CA SER A 68 -7.65 15.28 6.48
C SER A 68 -8.78 14.24 6.52
N MET A 69 -8.46 12.96 6.33
CA MET A 69 -9.40 11.83 6.30
C MET A 69 -9.50 11.12 7.66
N GLY A 70 -8.69 11.51 8.65
CA GLY A 70 -8.63 10.88 9.98
C GLY A 70 -7.25 10.34 10.37
N GLY A 71 -6.24 10.59 9.55
CA GLY A 71 -4.82 10.29 9.80
C GLY A 71 -4.60 8.81 10.06
N LYS A 72 -3.80 8.51 11.09
CA LYS A 72 -3.44 7.14 11.45
C LYS A 72 -4.64 6.21 11.67
N LYS A 73 -5.70 6.68 12.34
CA LYS A 73 -6.89 5.84 12.59
C LYS A 73 -7.60 5.44 11.29
N TYR A 74 -7.63 6.34 10.32
CA TYR A 74 -8.19 6.07 9.02
C TYR A 74 -7.35 5.05 8.23
N LEU A 75 -6.02 5.22 8.23
CA LEU A 75 -5.07 4.27 7.62
C LEU A 75 -5.23 2.84 8.17
N PHE A 76 -5.39 2.69 9.49
CA PHE A 76 -5.67 1.38 10.11
C PHE A 76 -7.07 0.83 9.79
N SER A 77 -8.01 1.70 9.41
CA SER A 77 -9.35 1.27 8.97
C SER A 77 -9.34 0.81 7.50
N LEU A 78 -8.51 1.43 6.66
CA LEU A 78 -8.24 0.98 5.30
C LEU A 78 -7.46 -0.33 5.30
N PHE A 79 -6.37 -0.40 6.06
CA PHE A 79 -5.47 -1.54 6.10
C PHE A 79 -5.41 -2.14 7.52
N PRO A 80 -6.32 -3.09 7.84
CA PRO A 80 -6.41 -3.67 9.19
C PRO A 80 -5.19 -4.51 9.59
N GLY A 81 -4.49 -5.10 8.63
CA GLY A 81 -3.20 -5.78 8.79
C GLY A 81 -1.99 -4.83 8.82
N GLY A 82 -2.24 -3.53 8.73
CA GLY A 82 -1.25 -2.48 8.86
C GLY A 82 -1.01 -1.74 7.53
N PRO A 83 -1.11 -0.40 7.51
CA PRO A 83 -1.03 0.41 6.28
C PRO A 83 0.28 0.19 5.52
N ILE A 84 1.39 0.17 6.24
CA ILE A 84 2.71 -0.04 5.62
C ILE A 84 2.89 -1.47 5.13
N ALA A 85 2.53 -2.46 5.93
CA ALA A 85 2.80 -3.87 5.61
C ALA A 85 1.90 -4.38 4.47
N GLN A 86 0.59 -4.14 4.57
CA GLN A 86 -0.36 -4.48 3.50
C GLN A 86 -0.18 -3.57 2.30
N GLY A 87 -0.02 -2.26 2.50
CA GLY A 87 0.19 -1.30 1.43
C GLY A 87 1.43 -1.62 0.59
N CYS A 88 2.60 -1.88 1.21
CA CYS A 88 3.81 -2.24 0.44
C CYS A 88 3.61 -3.53 -0.37
N ARG A 89 2.94 -4.53 0.22
CA ARG A 89 2.66 -5.82 -0.45
C ARG A 89 1.74 -5.63 -1.65
N LEU A 90 0.67 -4.88 -1.48
CA LEU A 90 -0.28 -4.55 -2.55
C LEU A 90 0.34 -3.64 -3.61
N ALA A 91 1.32 -2.80 -3.24
CA ALA A 91 2.05 -1.93 -4.14
C ALA A 91 3.18 -2.64 -4.90
N GLY A 92 3.43 -3.92 -4.60
CA GLY A 92 4.51 -4.71 -5.20
C GLY A 92 5.91 -4.32 -4.72
N LEU A 93 6.01 -3.64 -3.59
CA LEU A 93 7.26 -3.12 -3.05
C LEU A 93 7.87 -4.10 -2.04
N ASP A 94 9.20 -4.17 -2.01
CA ASP A 94 9.92 -4.97 -1.02
C ASP A 94 9.58 -4.49 0.39
N MET A 95 9.03 -5.40 1.21
CA MET A 95 8.73 -5.08 2.61
C MET A 95 10.02 -4.67 3.34
N PRO A 96 10.04 -3.51 4.01
CA PRO A 96 11.21 -3.07 4.74
C PRO A 96 11.49 -4.03 5.90
N ARG A 97 12.78 -4.31 6.15
CA ARG A 97 13.26 -5.19 7.23
C ARG A 97 12.77 -4.67 8.60
N GLY A 98 11.61 -5.16 9.04
CA GLY A 98 10.92 -4.70 10.26
C GLY A 98 9.40 -4.77 10.16
N ALA A 99 8.84 -4.68 8.95
CA ALA A 99 7.41 -4.88 8.68
C ALA A 99 7.08 -6.35 8.36
N VAL A 100 7.85 -7.30 8.91
CA VAL A 100 7.69 -8.73 8.61
C VAL A 100 6.52 -9.27 9.40
N ASP A 101 5.34 -9.32 8.77
CA ASP A 101 4.26 -10.16 9.24
C ASP A 101 4.62 -11.63 8.91
N ARG A 102 4.98 -12.39 9.95
CA ARG A 102 5.25 -13.85 9.86
C ARG A 102 3.96 -14.67 9.66
N GLY A 103 2.82 -14.07 9.35
CA GLY A 103 1.52 -14.73 9.29
C GLY A 103 1.02 -15.09 7.89
N PHE A 104 1.47 -14.41 6.82
CA PHE A 104 0.88 -14.58 5.49
C PHE A 104 1.85 -15.22 4.49
N GLY A 105 1.78 -16.55 4.44
CA GLY A 105 2.59 -17.40 3.55
C GLY A 105 2.66 -18.90 3.92
N SER A 106 2.01 -19.35 4.99
CA SER A 106 1.74 -20.79 5.21
C SER A 106 0.26 -21.07 5.02
N ILE A 107 -0.16 -21.10 3.76
CA ILE A 107 -1.27 -21.99 3.38
C ILE A 107 -0.59 -23.14 2.66
N VAL A 108 -0.78 -24.32 3.26
CA VAL A 108 -0.32 -25.69 2.91
C VAL A 108 -0.06 -25.96 1.43
#